data_AF-A0A967C6Q6-F1
#
_entry.id   AF-A0A967C6Q6-F1
#
_cell.length_a   1.000
_cell.length_b   1.000
_cell.length_c   1.000
_cell.angle_alpha   90.00
_cell.angle_beta   90.00
_cell.angle_gamma   90.00
#
_symmetry.space_group_name_H-M   'P 1'
#
loop_
_entity.id
_entity.type
_entity.pdbx_description
1 polymer ?
#
loop_
_entity_poly.entity_id
_entity_poly.type
_entity_poly.pdbx_seq_one_letter_code
_entity_poly.pdbx_strand_id
1 'polypeptide(L)' 'MTDFLTALALVLVIEGVFLAAFPHRLRQILQMLEEMTPERLRLGGLCAAALGVFCVWLLRG' A
#
# COMPACT_ATOMS: atom_id res chain seq x y z
N MET A 1 -8.49 -6.12 19.51
CA MET A 1 -7.13 -5.56 19.71
C MET A 1 -6.08 -6.36 18.95
N THR A 2 -6.15 -7.70 18.98
CA THR A 2 -5.27 -8.58 18.17
C THR A 2 -5.40 -8.33 16.67
N ASP A 3 -6.61 -8.12 16.15
CA ASP A 3 -6.84 -7.92 14.71
C ASP A 3 -6.03 -6.77 14.09
N PHE A 4 -5.88 -5.66 14.82
CA PHE A 4 -5.09 -4.52 14.35
C PHE A 4 -3.59 -4.87 14.29
N LEU A 5 -3.08 -5.51 15.33
CA LEU A 5 -1.70 -6.01 15.37
C LEU A 5 -1.45 -7.05 14.28
N THR A 6 -2.42 -7.94 14.02
CA THR A 6 -2.34 -8.93 12.94
C THR A 6 -2.33 -8.24 11.57
N ALA A 7 -3.20 -7.25 11.34
CA ALA A 7 -3.19 -6.49 10.10
C ALA A 7 -1.84 -5.78 9.87
N LEU A 8 -1.28 -5.16 10.92
CA LEU A 8 0.02 -4.51 10.85
C LEU A 8 1.15 -5.51 10.55
N ALA A 9 1.14 -6.68 11.20
CA ALA A 9 2.12 -7.74 10.95
C ALA A 9 2.03 -8.25 9.50
N LEU A 10 0.80 -8.44 8.98
CA LEU A 10 0.60 -8.86 7.59
C LEU A 10 1.10 -7.82 6.59
N VAL A 11 0.87 -6.53 6.84
CA VAL A 11 1.41 -5.45 5.99
C VAL A 11 2.94 -5.52 5.97
N LEU A 12 3.60 -5.67 7.12
CA LEU A 12 5.06 -5.79 7.19
C LEU A 12 5.59 -7.02 6.44
N VAL A 13 4.90 -8.16 6.55
CA VAL A 13 5.28 -9.38 5.82
C VAL A 13 5.15 -9.16 4.31
N ILE A 14 4.03 -8.59 3.85
CA ILE A 14 3.79 -8.35 2.42
C ILE A 14 4.81 -7.36 1.86
N GLU A 15 5.05 -6.24 2.53
CA GLU A 15 6.05 -5.24 2.14
C GLU A 15 7.47 -5.83 2.11
N GLY A 16 7.85 -6.60 3.14
CA GLY A 16 9.17 -7.23 3.22
C GLY A 16 9.39 -8.27 2.12
N VAL A 17 8.38 -9.11 1.84
CA VAL A 17 8.42 -10.07 0.73
C VAL A 17 8.50 -9.36 -0.61
N PHE A 18 7.72 -8.29 -0.81
CA PHE A 18 7.75 -7.51 -2.05
C PHE A 18 9.13 -6.89 -2.30
N LEU A 19 9.74 -6.30 -1.27
CA LEU A 19 11.09 -5.75 -1.33
C LEU A 19 12.14 -6.83 -1.67
N ALA A 20 12.06 -8.00 -1.02
CA ALA A 20 13.02 -9.09 -1.20
C ALA A 20 12.87 -9.78 -2.57
N ALA A 21 11.63 -9.99 -3.02
CA ALA A 21 11.35 -10.70 -4.27
C ALA A 21 11.50 -9.82 -5.52
N PHE A 22 11.17 -8.53 -5.44
CA PHE A 22 11.12 -7.63 -6.59
C PHE A 22 11.85 -6.29 -6.39
N PRO A 23 13.15 -6.28 -6.03
CA PRO A 23 13.88 -5.05 -5.73
C PRO A 23 13.97 -4.09 -6.94
N HIS A 24 14.03 -4.63 -8.17
CA HIS A 24 14.09 -3.81 -9.38
C HIS A 24 12.76 -3.09 -9.66
N ARG A 25 11.63 -3.77 -9.43
CA ARG A 25 10.30 -3.17 -9.61
C ARG A 25 10.07 -2.02 -8.63
N LEU A 26 10.51 -2.18 -7.38
CA LEU A 26 10.40 -1.11 -6.39
C LEU A 26 11.16 0.15 -6.84
N ARG A 27 12.39 0.00 -7.36
CA ARG A 27 13.15 1.13 -7.91
C ARG A 27 12.43 1.84 -9.05
N GLN A 28 11.84 1.10 -9.98
CA GLN A 28 11.06 1.68 -11.08
C GLN A 28 9.85 2.47 -10.56
N ILE A 29 9.13 1.92 -9.58
CA ILE A 29 7.98 2.61 -8.97
C ILE A 29 8.44 3.90 -8.29
N LEU A 30 9.54 3.88 -7.53
CA LEU A 30 10.07 5.08 -6.87
C LEU A 30 10.43 6.18 -7.88
N GLN A 31 11.06 5.82 -9.01
CA GLN A 31 11.35 6.77 -10.09
C GLN A 31 10.07 7.38 -10.66
N MET A 32 9.05 6.55 -10.91
CA MET A 32 7.74 7.04 -11.38
C MET A 32 7.09 7.99 -10.36
N LEU A 33 7.22 7.72 -9.06
CA LEU A 33 6.67 8.58 -8.01
C LEU A 33 7.41 9.93 -7.91
N GLU A 34 8.71 9.96 -8.17
CA GLU A 34 9.50 11.22 -8.22
C GLU A 34 9.07 12.15 -9.36
N GLU A 35 8.61 11.58 -10.48
CA GLU A 35 8.11 12.34 -11.63
C GLU A 35 6.68 12.88 -11.44
N MET A 36 5.95 12.40 -10.41
CA MET A 36 4.56 12.81 -10.15
C MET A 36 4.48 14.10 -9.31
N THR A 37 3.52 14.98 -9.63
CA THR A 37 3.27 16.15 -8.79
C THR A 37 2.70 15.74 -7.42
N PRO A 38 2.96 16.53 -6.36
CA PRO A 38 2.43 16.24 -5.02
C PRO A 38 0.90 16.09 -4.98
N GLU A 39 0.13 16.82 -5.80
CA GLU A 39 -1.33 16.65 -5.82
C GLU A 39 -1.74 15.28 -6.37
N ARG A 40 -1.09 14.79 -7.42
CA ARG A 40 -1.39 13.47 -8.00
C ARG A 40 -1.06 12.34 -7.04
N LEU A 41 0.07 12.46 -6.33
CA LEU A 41 0.46 11.51 -5.28
C LEU A 41 -0.60 11.46 -4.17
N ARG A 42 -1.06 12.62 -3.69
CA ARG A 42 -2.11 12.71 -2.66
C ARG A 42 -3.42 12.08 -3.12
N LEU A 43 -3.84 12.37 -4.36
CA LEU A 43 -5.09 11.87 -4.90
C LEU A 43 -5.04 10.35 -5.11
N GLY A 44 -3.93 9.84 -5.66
CA GLY A 44 -3.70 8.39 -5.80
C GLY A 44 -3.71 7.66 -4.46
N GLY A 45 -3.02 8.20 -3.45
CA GLY A 45 -3.03 7.67 -2.09
C GLY A 45 -4.42 7.68 -1.45
N LEU A 46 -5.18 8.77 -1.63
CA LEU A 46 -6.54 8.88 -1.11
C LEU A 46 -7.49 7.86 -1.76
N CYS A 47 -7.39 7.67 -3.08
CA CYS A 47 -8.16 6.66 -3.80
C CYS A 47 -7.80 5.24 -3.32
N ALA A 48 -6.51 4.93 -3.17
CA ALA A 48 -6.07 3.63 -2.67
C ALA A 48 -6.58 3.37 -1.24
N ALA A 49 -6.52 4.37 -0.36
CA ALA A 49 -7.06 4.27 1.01
C ALA A 49 -8.58 4.06 1.01
N ALA A 50 -9.32 4.81 0.20
CA ALA A 50 -10.77 4.68 0.08
C ALA A 50 -11.17 3.28 -0.41
N LEU A 51 -10.48 2.76 -1.42
CA LEU A 51 -10.68 1.39 -1.92
C LEU A 51 -10.34 0.35 -0.84
N GLY A 52 -9.23 0.54 -0.11
CA GLY A 52 -8.84 -0.34 1.00
C GLY A 52 -9.92 -0.41 2.08
N VAL A 53 -10.45 0.74 2.51
CA VAL A 53 -11.54 0.80 3.48
C VAL A 53 -12.81 0.14 2.94
N PHE A 54 -13.15 0.38 1.68
CA PHE A 54 -14.31 -0.24 1.03
C PHE A 54 -14.19 -1.77 0.97
N CYS A 55 -13.02 -2.30 0.60
CA CYS A 55 -12.75 -3.73 0.61
C CYS A 55 -12.84 -4.33 2.01
N VAL A 56 -12.27 -3.67 3.02
CA VAL A 56 -12.39 -4.10 4.42
C VAL A 56 -13.86 -4.13 4.82
N TRP A 57 -14.63 -3.08 4.51
CA TRP A 57 -16.06 -3.01 4.80
C TRP A 57 -16.85 -4.15 4.15
N LEU A 58 -16.56 -4.50 2.89
CA LEU A 58 -17.21 -5.64 2.21
C LEU A 58 -16.84 -7.01 2.81
N LEU A 59 -15.57 -7.19 3.20
CA LEU A 59 -15.09 -8.47 3.72
C LEU A 59 -15.46 -8.70 5.19
N ARG A 60 -15.61 -7.62 5.97
CA ARG A 60 -15.95 -7.63 7.39
C ARG A 60 -17.42 -7.27 7.68
N GLY A 61 -18.22 -7.04 6.63
CA GLY A 61 -19.62 -6.63 6.69
C GLY A 61 -20.46 -7.46 7.66
#